data_AF-A0A2V9NYQ0-F1
#
_entry.id   AF-A0A2V9NYQ0-F1
#
_cell.length_a   1.000
_cell.length_b   1.000
_cell.length_c   1.000
_cell.angle_alpha   90.00
_cell.angle_beta   90.00
_cell.angle_gamma   90.00
#
_symmetry.space_group_name_H-M   'P 1'
#
loop_
_entity.id
_entity.type
_entity.pdbx_description
1 polymer ?
#
loop_
_entity_poly.entity_id
_entity_poly.type
_entity_poly.pdbx_seq_one_letter_code
_entity_poly.pdbx_strand_id
1 'polypeptide(L)'
;TRNLNNPDLPSPYPAGAQLFFRAVTAIHESTFALKVAFVLCEFGIVFVLLDILRIGGRSSHLVLAFAWNPLLAIEVAGSGHIDILGALLLVISVAALARHWRAIAAVTFGLAVAVKFLPIVLLPLYWKRVRIRDAALAVLAVVLMYLPFLNHGRIPIGSLGAYVQGFRFNDPMFAALDEVAPPQLLAGLAVLVGLVTATWQRNHTRQKTLTTPRLRRVFKISDFAWPMAATLLFAPVVFPWYLLWLLPFLTSSSTLPIIVWTVSIIPTYIMWHFRMLGRPWGALPAWVMVVEYGCMAVTGIVMGLSRSCEPDNAAL
;
A
#
# COMPACT_ATOMS: atom_id res chain seq x y z
N THR A 1 -22.89 11.34 9.59
CA THR A 1 -23.40 11.05 8.22
C THR A 1 -24.11 12.21 7.51
N ARG A 2 -24.39 13.35 8.15
CA ARG A 2 -25.25 14.40 7.56
C ARG A 2 -24.63 15.25 6.42
N ASN A 3 -23.34 15.11 6.13
CA ASN A 3 -22.65 15.78 5.00
C ASN A 3 -21.66 14.79 4.33
N LEU A 4 -22.17 13.80 3.59
CA LEU A 4 -21.36 12.86 2.84
C LEU A 4 -21.15 13.39 1.41
N ASN A 5 -19.90 13.37 0.93
CA ASN A 5 -19.64 13.53 -0.50
C ASN A 5 -20.19 12.31 -1.26
N ASN A 6 -20.96 12.55 -2.32
CA ASN A 6 -21.63 11.51 -3.13
C ASN A 6 -22.56 10.58 -2.30
N PRO A 7 -23.62 11.12 -1.66
CA PRO A 7 -24.50 10.35 -0.77
C PRO A 7 -25.25 9.21 -1.49
N ASP A 8 -25.39 9.30 -2.81
CA ASP A 8 -26.09 8.32 -3.64
C ASP A 8 -25.24 7.09 -3.97
N LEU A 9 -23.93 7.13 -3.70
CA LEU A 9 -23.03 6.02 -3.98
C LEU A 9 -22.81 5.16 -2.72
N PRO A 10 -23.00 3.83 -2.79
CA PRO A 10 -22.61 2.96 -1.70
C PRO A 10 -21.09 3.00 -1.52
N SER A 11 -20.61 2.74 -0.30
CA SER A 11 -19.18 2.77 0.00
C SER A 11 -18.36 1.89 -0.96
N PRO A 12 -17.24 2.39 -1.53
CA PRO A 12 -16.32 1.56 -2.31
C PRO A 12 -15.42 0.71 -1.41
N TYR A 13 -15.46 0.92 -0.09
CA TYR A 13 -14.60 0.21 0.85
C TYR A 13 -15.04 -1.24 1.06
N PRO A 14 -14.10 -2.19 1.15
CA PRO A 14 -14.42 -3.57 1.53
C PRO A 14 -14.89 -3.67 2.99
N ALA A 15 -15.44 -4.83 3.36
CA ALA A 15 -16.15 -5.03 4.62
C ALA A 15 -15.30 -4.74 5.87
N GLY A 16 -14.00 -5.03 5.83
CA GLY A 16 -13.11 -4.83 6.97
C GLY A 16 -12.97 -3.36 7.36
N ALA A 17 -12.87 -2.45 6.39
CA ALA A 17 -12.87 -1.02 6.66
C ALA A 17 -14.21 -0.54 7.25
N GLN A 18 -15.33 -1.00 6.68
CA GLN A 18 -16.67 -0.63 7.16
C GLN A 18 -16.93 -1.11 8.60
N LEU A 19 -16.53 -2.35 8.93
CA LEU A 19 -16.64 -2.89 10.29
C LEU A 19 -15.75 -2.14 11.27
N PHE A 20 -14.55 -1.72 10.86
CA PHE A 20 -13.68 -0.91 11.70
C PHE A 20 -14.32 0.45 12.02
N PHE A 21 -14.85 1.14 11.00
CA PHE A 21 -15.59 2.39 11.21
C PHE A 21 -16.76 2.18 12.18
N ARG A 22 -17.53 1.10 11.99
CA ARG A 22 -18.64 0.74 12.88
C ARG A 22 -18.19 0.50 14.31
N ALA A 23 -17.07 -0.21 14.50
CA ALA A 23 -16.52 -0.51 15.83
C ALA A 23 -16.11 0.78 16.57
N VAL A 24 -15.39 1.70 15.91
CA VAL A 24 -14.95 2.95 16.55
C VAL A 24 -16.15 3.85 16.86
N THR A 25 -17.06 4.01 15.90
CA THR A 25 -18.26 4.85 16.06
C THR A 25 -19.28 4.30 17.06
N ALA A 26 -19.28 2.98 17.32
CA ALA A 26 -20.08 2.39 18.38
C ALA A 26 -19.61 2.80 19.79
N ILE A 27 -18.31 3.13 19.96
CA ILE A 27 -17.77 3.68 21.21
C ILE A 27 -18.09 5.17 21.28
N HIS A 28 -17.72 5.92 20.24
CA HIS A 28 -17.97 7.35 20.15
C HIS A 28 -18.02 7.82 18.68
N GLU A 29 -19.15 8.37 18.26
CA GLU A 29 -19.33 8.88 16.89
C GLU A 29 -18.68 10.26 16.72
N SER A 30 -17.36 10.29 16.50
CA SER A 30 -16.67 11.52 16.12
C SER A 30 -15.47 11.28 15.18
N THR A 31 -15.16 12.29 14.37
CA THR A 31 -13.94 12.29 13.54
C THR A 31 -12.67 12.23 14.39
N PHE A 32 -12.71 12.83 15.58
CA PHE A 32 -11.62 12.76 16.55
C PHE A 32 -11.38 11.32 17.04
N ALA A 33 -12.44 10.58 17.39
CA ALA A 33 -12.30 9.18 17.83
C ALA A 33 -11.68 8.29 16.74
N LEU A 34 -12.08 8.49 15.48
CA LEU A 34 -11.47 7.82 14.33
C LEU A 34 -9.98 8.15 14.19
N LYS A 35 -9.61 9.43 14.24
CA LYS A 35 -8.21 9.87 14.17
C LYS A 35 -7.37 9.30 15.31
N VAL A 36 -7.90 9.27 16.53
CA VAL A 36 -7.23 8.62 17.67
C VAL A 36 -6.99 7.13 17.37
N ALA A 37 -7.99 6.41 16.88
CA ALA A 37 -7.84 5.00 16.53
C ALA A 37 -6.79 4.78 15.42
N PHE A 38 -6.69 5.70 14.45
CA PHE A 38 -5.68 5.65 13.38
C PHE A 38 -4.27 5.95 13.88
N VAL A 39 -4.10 6.93 14.77
CA VAL A 39 -2.82 7.21 15.42
C VAL A 39 -2.37 6.03 16.29
N LEU A 40 -3.29 5.35 16.98
CA LEU A 40 -2.96 4.11 17.68
C LEU A 40 -2.48 3.01 16.73
N CYS A 41 -3.04 2.92 15.51
CA CYS A 41 -2.56 2.00 14.49
C CYS A 41 -1.14 2.35 14.01
N GLU A 42 -0.85 3.64 13.82
CA GLU A 42 0.49 4.16 13.50
C GLU A 42 1.52 3.77 14.56
N PHE A 43 1.22 3.97 15.85
CA PHE A 43 2.09 3.52 16.94
C PHE A 43 2.27 1.99 16.93
N GLY A 44 1.21 1.24 16.63
CA GLY A 44 1.29 -0.21 16.42
C GLY A 44 2.32 -0.59 15.35
N ILE A 45 2.35 0.14 14.22
CA ILE A 45 3.34 -0.08 13.17
C ILE A 45 4.75 0.18 13.69
N VAL A 46 4.97 1.27 14.42
CA VAL A 46 6.29 1.59 15.01
C VAL A 46 6.80 0.43 15.88
N PHE A 47 5.96 -0.12 16.76
CA PHE A 47 6.35 -1.23 17.63
C PHE A 47 6.70 -2.49 16.85
N VAL A 48 5.88 -2.86 15.85
CA VAL A 48 6.14 -4.04 15.02
C VAL A 48 7.40 -3.85 14.16
N LEU A 49 7.64 -2.65 13.64
CA LEU A 49 8.85 -2.33 12.87
C LEU A 49 10.11 -2.41 13.73
N LEU A 50 10.10 -1.86 14.94
CA LEU A 50 11.23 -1.96 15.89
C LEU A 50 11.59 -3.42 16.15
N ASP A 51 10.59 -4.26 16.38
CA ASP A 51 10.73 -5.69 16.63
C ASP A 51 11.28 -6.44 15.40
N ILE A 52 10.76 -6.18 14.20
CA ILE A 52 11.31 -6.75 12.93
C ILE A 52 12.76 -6.31 12.70
N LEU A 53 13.07 -5.02 12.90
CA LEU A 53 14.42 -4.48 12.69
C LEU A 53 15.44 -5.13 13.65
N ARG A 54 15.06 -5.31 14.92
CA ARG A 54 15.88 -6.00 15.93
C ARG A 54 16.15 -7.45 15.55
N ILE A 55 15.12 -8.21 15.16
CA ILE A 55 15.29 -9.61 14.75
C ILE A 55 16.12 -9.74 13.47
N GLY A 56 15.99 -8.78 12.56
CA GLY A 56 16.78 -8.70 11.33
C GLY A 56 18.23 -8.25 11.53
N GLY A 57 18.66 -7.93 12.76
CA GLY A 57 19.99 -7.38 13.04
C GLY A 57 20.24 -6.02 12.37
N ARG A 58 19.17 -5.27 12.05
CA ARG A 58 19.26 -3.95 11.41
C ARG A 58 19.15 -2.85 12.47
N SER A 59 19.73 -1.69 12.15
CA SER A 59 19.65 -0.53 13.03
C SER A 59 18.20 -0.16 13.32
N SER A 60 17.87 -0.04 14.62
CA SER A 60 16.53 0.38 15.07
C SER A 60 16.19 1.81 14.62
N HIS A 61 17.20 2.64 14.36
CA HIS A 61 17.03 4.01 13.83
C HIS A 61 16.33 4.04 12.47
N LEU A 62 16.30 2.92 11.72
CA LEU A 62 15.55 2.85 10.47
C LEU A 62 14.03 3.02 10.65
N VAL A 63 13.50 2.82 11.87
CA VAL A 63 12.09 3.12 12.16
C VAL A 63 11.77 4.61 11.98
N LEU A 64 12.77 5.48 12.11
CA LEU A 64 12.61 6.93 11.95
C LEU A 64 12.24 7.30 10.52
N ALA A 65 12.67 6.51 9.51
CA ALA A 65 12.24 6.72 8.13
C ALA A 65 10.72 6.57 7.95
N PHE A 66 10.08 5.74 8.78
CA PHE A 66 8.63 5.65 8.89
C PHE A 66 8.11 6.80 9.76
N ALA A 67 8.53 6.87 11.03
CA ALA A 67 7.93 7.75 12.04
C ALA A 67 8.07 9.26 11.75
N TRP A 68 9.09 9.69 11.01
CA TRP A 68 9.27 11.09 10.60
C TRP A 68 8.75 11.40 9.20
N ASN A 69 8.09 10.46 8.52
CA ASN A 69 7.53 10.77 7.21
C ASN A 69 6.35 11.75 7.36
N PRO A 70 6.36 12.89 6.63
CA PRO A 70 5.33 13.92 6.78
C PRO A 70 3.93 13.43 6.42
N LEU A 71 3.79 12.39 5.58
CA LEU A 71 2.49 11.81 5.26
C LEU A 71 1.79 11.21 6.49
N LEU A 72 2.52 10.75 7.51
CA LEU A 72 1.86 10.25 8.73
C LEU A 72 1.11 11.40 9.44
N ALA A 73 1.78 12.54 9.63
CA ALA A 73 1.16 13.69 10.24
C ALA A 73 -0.03 14.23 9.41
N ILE A 74 0.11 14.31 8.09
CA ILE A 74 -0.92 14.86 7.20
C ILE A 74 -2.09 13.89 7.06
N GLU A 75 -1.81 12.62 6.73
CA GLU A 75 -2.85 11.67 6.32
C GLU A 75 -3.46 10.91 7.50
N VAL A 76 -2.69 10.61 8.54
CA VAL A 76 -3.14 9.81 9.69
C VAL A 76 -3.73 10.74 10.76
N ALA A 77 -2.91 11.62 11.34
CA ALA A 77 -3.36 12.52 12.39
C ALA A 77 -4.22 13.67 11.84
N GLY A 78 -3.82 14.24 10.69
CA GLY A 78 -4.49 15.36 10.04
C GLY A 78 -5.81 14.96 9.40
N SER A 79 -5.79 14.09 8.40
CA SER A 79 -6.98 13.72 7.60
C SER A 79 -7.76 12.54 8.18
N GLY A 80 -7.09 11.55 8.77
CA GLY A 80 -7.73 10.35 9.32
C GLY A 80 -7.99 9.27 8.27
N HIS A 81 -6.98 8.91 7.48
CA HIS A 81 -7.12 7.89 6.44
C HIS A 81 -7.01 6.46 6.98
N ILE A 82 -8.01 5.64 6.65
CA ILE A 82 -8.13 4.21 7.00
C ILE A 82 -6.97 3.34 6.51
N ASP A 83 -6.22 3.81 5.51
CA ASP A 83 -5.05 3.14 4.94
C ASP A 83 -4.03 2.68 5.99
N ILE A 84 -3.89 3.43 7.09
CA ILE A 84 -2.95 3.08 8.16
C ILE A 84 -3.33 1.78 8.91
N LEU A 85 -4.62 1.47 9.04
CA LEU A 85 -5.08 0.21 9.63
C LEU A 85 -4.67 -0.96 8.75
N GLY A 86 -4.88 -0.82 7.44
CA GLY A 86 -4.48 -1.81 6.45
C GLY A 86 -2.97 -2.01 6.43
N ALA A 87 -2.20 -0.92 6.50
CA ALA A 87 -0.74 -0.96 6.63
C ALA A 87 -0.30 -1.67 7.91
N LEU A 88 -0.94 -1.43 9.06
CA LEU A 88 -0.67 -2.14 10.31
C LEU A 88 -0.89 -3.65 10.16
N LEU A 89 -2.05 -4.06 9.66
CA LEU A 89 -2.38 -5.48 9.44
C LEU A 89 -1.37 -6.13 8.49
N LEU A 90 -0.96 -5.43 7.44
CA LEU A 90 0.05 -5.91 6.50
C LEU A 90 1.44 -6.05 7.16
N VAL A 91 1.86 -5.10 7.98
CA VAL A 91 3.14 -5.16 8.70
C VAL A 91 3.14 -6.32 9.71
N ILE A 92 2.05 -6.52 10.44
CA ILE A 92 1.87 -7.69 11.33
C ILE A 92 1.98 -8.98 10.52
N SER A 93 1.33 -9.05 9.35
CA SER A 93 1.40 -10.21 8.47
C SER A 93 2.83 -10.54 8.05
N VAL A 94 3.57 -9.52 7.62
CA VAL A 94 4.97 -9.64 7.20
C VAL A 94 5.85 -10.06 8.38
N ALA A 95 5.63 -9.51 9.58
CA ALA A 95 6.30 -9.89 10.82
C ALA A 95 6.05 -11.37 11.17
N ALA A 96 4.79 -11.81 11.07
CA ALA A 96 4.39 -13.19 11.33
C ALA A 96 4.99 -14.15 10.29
N LEU A 97 5.04 -13.73 9.02
CA LEU A 97 5.66 -14.52 7.95
C LEU A 97 7.16 -14.74 8.20
N ALA A 98 7.86 -13.70 8.64
CA ALA A 98 9.28 -13.78 9.03
C ALA A 98 9.53 -14.75 10.20
N ARG A 99 8.58 -14.87 11.12
CA ARG A 99 8.61 -15.81 12.27
C ARG A 99 8.05 -17.20 11.97
N HIS A 100 7.64 -17.44 10.73
CA HIS A 100 6.94 -18.66 10.33
C HIS A 100 5.60 -18.90 11.07
N TRP A 101 4.98 -17.86 11.64
CA TRP A 101 3.62 -17.89 12.19
C TRP A 101 2.60 -17.81 11.06
N ARG A 102 2.55 -18.86 10.24
CA ARG A 102 1.88 -18.89 8.94
C ARG A 102 0.38 -18.56 8.99
N ALA A 103 -0.33 -19.02 10.04
CA ALA A 103 -1.74 -18.70 10.24
C ALA A 103 -1.97 -17.21 10.49
N ILE A 104 -1.20 -16.60 11.41
CA ILE A 104 -1.29 -15.17 11.71
C ILE A 104 -0.96 -14.36 10.45
N ALA A 105 0.12 -14.73 9.73
CA ALA A 105 0.49 -14.11 8.48
C ALA A 105 -0.65 -14.14 7.45
N ALA A 106 -1.20 -15.33 7.16
CA ALA A 106 -2.28 -15.46 6.20
C ALA A 106 -3.53 -14.67 6.59
N VAL A 107 -3.98 -14.79 7.85
CA VAL A 107 -5.19 -14.12 8.32
C VAL A 107 -5.04 -12.61 8.29
N THR A 108 -3.96 -12.06 8.86
CA THR A 108 -3.75 -10.60 8.88
C THR A 108 -3.51 -10.02 7.48
N PHE A 109 -2.90 -10.78 6.56
CA PHE A 109 -2.87 -10.41 5.13
C PHE A 109 -4.28 -10.33 4.53
N GLY A 110 -5.12 -11.34 4.76
CA GLY A 110 -6.52 -11.33 4.31
C GLY A 110 -7.30 -10.15 4.88
N LEU A 111 -7.12 -9.85 6.17
CA LEU A 111 -7.73 -8.68 6.82
C LEU A 111 -7.24 -7.35 6.20
N ALA A 112 -5.95 -7.23 5.86
CA ALA A 112 -5.44 -6.05 5.17
C ALA A 112 -6.11 -5.85 3.79
N VAL A 113 -6.30 -6.94 3.03
CA VAL A 113 -7.06 -6.92 1.76
C VAL A 113 -8.52 -6.53 1.98
N ALA A 114 -9.12 -6.97 3.09
CA ALA A 114 -10.49 -6.60 3.47
C ALA A 114 -10.63 -5.15 3.97
N VAL A 115 -9.52 -4.45 4.26
CA VAL A 115 -9.51 -3.00 4.50
C VAL A 115 -9.40 -2.23 3.19
N LYS A 116 -8.51 -2.68 2.29
CA LYS A 116 -8.36 -2.11 0.94
C LYS A 116 -7.72 -3.13 0.02
N PHE A 117 -8.07 -3.12 -1.25
CA PHE A 117 -7.66 -4.19 -2.17
C PHE A 117 -6.17 -4.19 -2.54
N LEU A 118 -5.45 -3.07 -2.39
CA LEU A 118 -4.06 -2.92 -2.84
C LEU A 118 -3.11 -4.07 -2.43
N PRO A 119 -3.10 -4.58 -1.18
CA PRO A 119 -2.18 -5.64 -0.77
C PRO A 119 -2.35 -6.95 -1.53
N ILE A 120 -3.45 -7.18 -2.26
CA ILE A 120 -3.68 -8.42 -3.01
C ILE A 120 -2.54 -8.73 -3.98
N VAL A 121 -1.88 -7.70 -4.51
CA VAL A 121 -0.74 -7.83 -5.43
C VAL A 121 0.49 -8.47 -4.79
N LEU A 122 0.52 -8.58 -3.47
CA LEU A 122 1.59 -9.24 -2.70
C LEU A 122 1.37 -10.75 -2.58
N LEU A 123 0.24 -11.29 -3.01
CA LEU A 123 -0.08 -12.72 -2.92
C LEU A 123 1.05 -13.63 -3.45
N PRO A 124 1.74 -13.32 -4.57
CA PRO A 124 2.86 -14.13 -5.03
C PRO A 124 3.99 -14.24 -4.00
N LEU A 125 4.24 -13.22 -3.17
CA LEU A 125 5.27 -13.25 -2.11
C LEU A 125 4.94 -14.21 -0.97
N TYR A 126 3.65 -14.53 -0.76
CA TYR A 126 3.17 -15.51 0.23
C TYR A 126 3.10 -16.93 -0.33
N TRP A 127 3.09 -17.08 -1.65
CA TRP A 127 2.94 -18.38 -2.31
C TRP A 127 4.05 -19.36 -1.93
N LYS A 128 3.67 -20.58 -1.54
CA LYS A 128 4.53 -21.62 -0.95
C LYS A 128 5.19 -21.24 0.39
N ARG A 129 4.91 -20.06 0.98
CA ARG A 129 5.38 -19.67 2.33
C ARG A 129 4.31 -19.86 3.40
N VAL A 130 3.03 -19.88 3.03
CA VAL A 130 1.88 -20.24 3.88
C VAL A 130 1.34 -21.63 3.52
N ARG A 131 0.73 -22.34 4.48
CA ARG A 131 0.07 -23.63 4.20
C ARG A 131 -1.32 -23.38 3.62
N ILE A 132 -1.86 -24.32 2.84
CA ILE A 132 -3.21 -24.23 2.26
C ILE A 132 -4.26 -24.02 3.35
N ARG A 133 -4.16 -24.73 4.48
CA ARG A 133 -5.06 -24.54 5.62
C ARG A 133 -5.04 -23.11 6.17
N ASP A 134 -3.86 -22.47 6.20
CA ASP A 134 -3.69 -21.13 6.75
C ASP A 134 -4.29 -20.10 5.77
N ALA A 135 -4.14 -20.33 4.47
CA ALA A 135 -4.81 -19.54 3.43
C ALA A 135 -6.35 -19.71 3.47
N ALA A 136 -6.84 -20.93 3.71
CA ALA A 136 -8.27 -21.18 3.88
C ALA A 136 -8.83 -20.44 5.11
N LEU A 137 -8.08 -20.39 6.22
CA LEU A 137 -8.45 -19.60 7.40
C LEU A 137 -8.53 -18.10 7.07
N ALA A 138 -7.59 -17.58 6.27
CA ALA A 138 -7.63 -16.19 5.83
C ALA A 138 -8.86 -15.88 4.96
N VAL A 139 -9.16 -16.75 3.99
CA VAL A 139 -10.35 -16.63 3.14
C VAL A 139 -11.61 -16.69 4.01
N LEU A 140 -11.69 -17.64 4.94
CA LEU A 140 -12.82 -17.75 5.86
C LEU A 140 -12.99 -16.48 6.69
N ALA A 141 -11.91 -15.93 7.25
CA ALA A 141 -11.96 -14.68 8.02
C ALA A 141 -12.51 -13.52 7.17
N VAL A 142 -12.04 -13.37 5.93
CA VAL A 142 -12.55 -12.34 5.02
C VAL A 142 -14.03 -12.57 4.68
N VAL A 143 -14.42 -13.80 4.34
CA VAL A 143 -15.82 -14.14 4.03
C VAL A 143 -16.75 -13.84 5.21
N LEU A 144 -16.34 -14.19 6.43
CA LEU A 144 -17.11 -13.90 7.64
C LEU A 144 -17.29 -12.39 7.87
N MET A 145 -16.32 -11.54 7.50
CA MET A 145 -16.49 -10.08 7.56
C MET A 145 -17.57 -9.57 6.60
N TYR A 146 -17.79 -10.25 5.47
CA TYR A 146 -18.85 -9.89 4.52
C TYR A 146 -20.24 -10.38 4.93
N LEU A 147 -20.34 -11.30 5.91
CA LEU A 147 -21.61 -11.88 6.35
C LEU A 147 -22.66 -10.82 6.75
N PRO A 148 -22.34 -9.76 7.53
CA PRO A 148 -23.31 -8.72 7.89
C PRO A 148 -23.76 -7.85 6.72
N PHE A 149 -23.08 -7.91 5.58
CA PHE A 149 -23.34 -7.09 4.40
C PHE A 149 -24.07 -7.85 3.30
N LEU A 150 -24.34 -9.15 3.48
CA LEU A 150 -25.06 -9.94 2.47
C LEU A 150 -26.45 -9.37 2.27
N ASN A 151 -26.76 -9.03 1.02
CA ASN A 151 -28.08 -8.59 0.61
C ASN A 151 -28.60 -9.51 -0.49
N HIS A 152 -29.71 -10.21 -0.24
CA HIS A 152 -30.27 -11.23 -1.15
C HIS A 152 -29.23 -12.29 -1.60
N GLY A 153 -28.33 -12.70 -0.70
CA GLY A 153 -27.30 -13.70 -0.99
C GLY A 153 -26.13 -13.20 -1.85
N ARG A 154 -26.05 -11.91 -2.15
CA ARG A 154 -24.95 -11.31 -2.92
C ARG A 154 -24.02 -10.50 -2.02
N ILE A 155 -22.72 -10.58 -2.31
CA ILE A 155 -21.70 -9.74 -1.69
C ILE A 155 -21.79 -8.35 -2.35
N PRO A 156 -21.98 -7.26 -1.58
CA PRO A 156 -22.03 -5.94 -2.15
C PRO A 156 -20.63 -5.54 -2.63
N ILE A 157 -20.50 -5.36 -3.94
CA ILE A 157 -19.27 -4.86 -4.59
C ILE A 157 -19.16 -3.33 -4.44
N GLY A 158 -20.22 -2.69 -3.94
CA GLY A 158 -20.28 -1.25 -3.68
C GLY A 158 -20.09 -0.42 -4.95
N SER A 159 -19.54 0.78 -4.80
CA SER A 159 -19.24 1.68 -5.91
C SER A 159 -17.87 1.42 -6.56
N LEU A 160 -17.24 0.26 -6.33
CA LEU A 160 -15.91 -0.05 -6.88
C LEU A 160 -15.85 0.05 -8.42
N GLY A 161 -16.91 -0.39 -9.10
CA GLY A 161 -17.01 -0.26 -10.56
C GLY A 161 -17.07 1.19 -11.01
N ALA A 162 -17.91 2.01 -10.37
CA ALA A 162 -18.00 3.45 -10.63
C ALA A 162 -16.68 4.17 -10.31
N TYR A 163 -15.99 3.73 -9.25
CA TYR A 163 -14.67 4.24 -8.88
C TYR A 163 -13.64 4.00 -10.01
N VAL A 164 -13.52 2.76 -10.51
CA VAL A 164 -12.61 2.44 -11.61
C VAL A 164 -12.96 3.19 -12.89
N GLN A 165 -14.26 3.33 -13.18
CA GLN A 165 -14.72 3.95 -14.42
C GLN A 165 -14.56 5.47 -14.44
N GLY A 166 -14.90 6.15 -13.35
CA GLY A 166 -15.05 7.61 -13.36
C GLY A 166 -14.00 8.40 -12.57
N PHE A 167 -13.33 7.79 -11.59
CA PHE A 167 -12.41 8.55 -10.75
C PHE A 167 -11.04 8.63 -11.41
N ARG A 168 -10.52 9.86 -11.50
CA ARG A 168 -9.20 10.19 -12.04
C ARG A 168 -8.52 11.19 -11.13
N PHE A 169 -7.26 10.93 -10.78
CA PHE A 169 -6.42 11.87 -10.05
C PHE A 169 -4.97 11.40 -10.03
N ASN A 170 -4.04 12.27 -10.44
CA ASN A 170 -2.60 12.02 -10.36
C ASN A 170 -2.19 10.69 -11.02
N ASP A 171 -2.62 10.49 -12.26
CA ASP A 171 -2.62 9.19 -12.93
C ASP A 171 -1.88 9.23 -14.27
N PRO A 172 -0.60 9.69 -14.33
CA PRO A 172 0.05 10.01 -15.60
C PRO A 172 0.19 8.81 -16.54
N MET A 173 0.52 7.63 -15.99
CA MET A 173 0.66 6.42 -16.80
C MET A 173 -0.70 5.88 -17.23
N PHE A 174 -1.73 6.03 -16.38
CA PHE A 174 -3.08 5.61 -16.72
C PHE A 174 -3.66 6.52 -17.80
N ALA A 175 -3.59 7.85 -17.62
CA ALA A 175 -4.06 8.85 -18.58
C ALA A 175 -3.39 8.71 -19.96
N ALA A 176 -2.10 8.37 -20.01
CA ALA A 176 -1.40 8.09 -21.27
C ALA A 176 -1.94 6.85 -22.02
N LEU A 177 -2.57 5.92 -21.30
CA LEU A 177 -3.11 4.67 -21.85
C LEU A 177 -4.64 4.69 -22.01
N ASP A 178 -5.36 5.59 -21.32
CA ASP A 178 -6.84 5.68 -21.31
C ASP A 178 -7.39 5.98 -22.72
N GLU A 179 -6.59 6.61 -23.59
CA GLU A 179 -6.94 6.89 -24.99
C GLU A 179 -7.01 5.64 -25.87
N VAL A 180 -6.34 4.54 -25.49
CA VAL A 180 -6.16 3.35 -26.33
C VAL A 180 -6.74 2.07 -25.74
N ALA A 181 -7.23 2.12 -24.49
CA ALA A 181 -7.72 0.95 -23.78
C ALA A 181 -8.84 1.30 -22.80
N PRO A 182 -9.84 0.42 -22.60
CA PRO A 182 -10.89 0.66 -21.61
C PRO A 182 -10.34 0.75 -20.18
N PRO A 183 -10.93 1.61 -19.30
CA PRO A 183 -10.45 1.81 -17.94
C PRO A 183 -10.37 0.53 -17.09
N GLN A 184 -11.28 -0.43 -17.31
CA GLN A 184 -11.29 -1.71 -16.60
C GLN A 184 -10.09 -2.57 -16.97
N LEU A 185 -9.67 -2.53 -18.24
CA LEU A 185 -8.48 -3.23 -18.71
C LEU A 185 -7.22 -2.61 -18.09
N LEU A 186 -7.15 -1.29 -18.02
CA LEU A 186 -6.02 -0.57 -17.43
C LEU A 186 -5.93 -0.76 -15.91
N ALA A 187 -7.05 -0.77 -15.20
CA ALA A 187 -7.07 -1.13 -13.79
C ALA A 187 -6.60 -2.59 -13.57
N GLY A 188 -7.01 -3.50 -14.46
CA GLY A 188 -6.50 -4.88 -14.48
C GLY A 188 -5.00 -4.95 -14.77
N LEU A 189 -4.50 -4.14 -15.69
CA LEU A 189 -3.07 -4.01 -16.01
C LEU A 189 -2.28 -3.53 -14.80
N ALA A 190 -2.77 -2.52 -14.06
CA ALA A 190 -2.11 -2.03 -12.85
C ALA A 190 -1.92 -3.15 -11.81
N VAL A 191 -2.98 -3.93 -11.56
CA VAL A 191 -2.93 -5.11 -10.68
C VAL A 191 -1.98 -6.16 -11.21
N LEU A 192 -2.01 -6.44 -12.52
CA LEU A 192 -1.14 -7.40 -13.18
C LEU A 192 0.34 -7.01 -13.04
N VAL A 193 0.68 -5.73 -13.26
CA VAL A 193 2.04 -5.20 -13.09
C VAL A 193 2.52 -5.48 -11.67
N GLY A 194 1.71 -5.19 -10.64
CA GLY A 194 2.03 -5.52 -9.26
C GLY A 194 2.28 -7.02 -9.03
N LEU A 195 1.39 -7.88 -9.53
CA LEU A 195 1.53 -9.34 -9.41
C LEU A 195 2.78 -9.87 -10.12
N VAL A 196 3.10 -9.34 -11.29
CA VAL A 196 4.32 -9.68 -12.04
C VAL A 196 5.55 -9.23 -11.28
N THR A 197 5.59 -8.01 -10.75
CA THR A 197 6.68 -7.52 -9.91
C THR A 197 6.89 -8.41 -8.68
N ALA A 198 5.82 -8.77 -7.97
CA ALA A 198 5.88 -9.67 -6.82
C ALA A 198 6.41 -11.06 -7.19
N THR A 199 5.97 -11.60 -8.33
CA THR A 199 6.39 -12.91 -8.83
C THR A 199 7.87 -12.89 -9.23
N TRP A 200 8.30 -11.86 -9.94
CA TRP A 200 9.68 -11.66 -10.35
C TRP A 200 10.61 -11.56 -9.13
N GLN A 201 10.27 -10.71 -8.15
CA GLN A 201 11.07 -10.57 -6.92
C GLN A 201 11.16 -11.89 -6.15
N ARG A 202 10.05 -12.62 -6.02
CA ARG A 202 10.06 -13.94 -5.37
C ARG A 202 10.98 -14.91 -6.08
N ASN A 203 10.91 -14.99 -7.41
CA ASN A 203 11.72 -15.91 -8.20
C ASN A 203 13.21 -15.52 -8.12
N HIS A 204 13.52 -14.23 -8.22
CA HIS A 204 14.89 -13.72 -8.09
C HIS A 204 15.49 -14.02 -6.72
N THR A 205 14.75 -13.76 -5.65
CA THR A 205 15.19 -14.07 -4.28
C THR A 205 15.37 -15.57 -4.06
N ARG A 206 14.47 -16.41 -4.61
CA ARG A 206 14.59 -17.87 -4.57
C ARG A 206 15.84 -18.36 -5.32
N GLN A 207 16.11 -17.84 -6.51
CA GLN A 207 17.27 -18.21 -7.32
C GLN A 207 18.57 -17.83 -6.61
N LYS A 208 18.69 -16.60 -6.08
CA LYS A 208 19.85 -16.17 -5.29
C LYS A 208 20.07 -17.00 -4.02
N THR A 209 18.99 -17.45 -3.39
CA THR A 209 19.09 -18.34 -2.21
C THR A 209 19.63 -19.72 -2.57
N LEU A 210 19.32 -20.22 -3.77
CA LEU A 210 19.86 -21.50 -4.27
C LEU A 210 21.33 -21.39 -4.64
N THR A 211 21.76 -20.30 -5.28
CA THR A 211 23.15 -20.09 -5.70
C THR A 211 24.07 -19.65 -4.56
N THR A 212 23.53 -19.01 -3.52
CA THR A 212 24.33 -18.48 -2.40
C THR A 212 23.68 -18.85 -1.06
N PRO A 213 24.00 -20.04 -0.50
CA PRO A 213 23.35 -20.56 0.71
C PRO A 213 23.48 -19.66 1.95
N ARG A 214 24.51 -18.80 2.00
CA ARG A 214 24.71 -17.81 3.08
C ARG A 214 23.58 -16.77 3.16
N LEU A 215 22.87 -16.50 2.06
CA LEU A 215 21.75 -15.54 1.99
C LEU A 215 20.40 -16.14 2.41
N ARG A 216 20.34 -17.43 2.75
CA ARG A 216 19.12 -18.20 3.02
C ARG A 216 18.27 -17.67 4.20
N ARG A 217 18.79 -16.71 4.96
CA ARG A 217 18.15 -16.15 6.17
C ARG A 217 17.77 -14.67 6.07
N VAL A 218 18.07 -13.96 4.97
CA VAL A 218 17.81 -12.51 4.88
C VAL A 218 16.37 -12.26 4.41
N PHE A 219 15.45 -12.06 5.36
CA PHE A 219 14.10 -11.59 5.07
C PHE A 219 14.13 -10.10 4.72
N LYS A 220 13.94 -9.77 3.43
CA LYS A 220 13.94 -8.39 2.95
C LYS A 220 12.53 -7.80 2.99
N ILE A 221 12.23 -7.07 4.06
CA ILE A 221 10.96 -6.36 4.20
C ILE A 221 10.72 -5.34 3.07
N SER A 222 11.78 -4.77 2.51
CA SER A 222 11.73 -3.82 1.39
C SER A 222 11.14 -4.40 0.09
N ASP A 223 11.17 -5.73 -0.09
CA ASP A 223 10.62 -6.37 -1.28
C ASP A 223 9.10 -6.18 -1.37
N PHE A 224 8.42 -5.95 -0.24
CA PHE A 224 6.97 -5.75 -0.20
C PHE A 224 6.54 -4.37 -0.71
N ALA A 225 7.43 -3.38 -0.79
CA ALA A 225 7.08 -2.02 -1.27
C ALA A 225 6.81 -2.01 -2.79
N TRP A 226 7.67 -2.69 -3.56
CA TRP A 226 7.72 -2.55 -5.02
C TRP A 226 6.48 -3.03 -5.76
N PRO A 227 5.85 -4.19 -5.44
CA PRO A 227 4.62 -4.61 -6.11
C PRO A 227 3.49 -3.61 -5.94
N MET A 228 3.35 -3.04 -4.74
CA MET A 228 2.35 -2.02 -4.46
C MET A 228 2.68 -0.70 -5.16
N ALA A 229 3.94 -0.25 -5.12
CA ALA A 229 4.38 0.96 -5.82
C ALA A 229 4.15 0.85 -7.33
N ALA A 230 4.48 -0.29 -7.94
CA ALA A 230 4.26 -0.55 -9.35
C ALA A 230 2.77 -0.60 -9.69
N THR A 231 1.92 -1.13 -8.81
CA THR A 231 0.45 -1.07 -8.98
C THR A 231 -0.05 0.37 -8.95
N LEU A 232 0.41 1.17 -7.98
CA LEU A 232 -0.02 2.56 -7.83
C LEU A 232 0.42 3.43 -9.00
N LEU A 233 1.61 3.20 -9.56
CA LEU A 233 2.12 3.97 -10.70
C LEU A 233 1.21 3.86 -11.94
N PHE A 234 0.53 2.73 -12.11
CA PHE A 234 -0.40 2.47 -13.20
C PHE A 234 -1.88 2.59 -12.79
N ALA A 235 -2.16 3.02 -11.56
CA ALA A 235 -3.53 3.16 -11.08
C ALA A 235 -4.22 4.41 -11.67
N PRO A 236 -5.54 4.40 -11.88
CA PRO A 236 -6.30 5.57 -12.34
C PRO A 236 -6.37 6.70 -11.32
N VAL A 237 -5.97 6.42 -10.08
CA VAL A 237 -6.04 7.37 -8.97
C VAL A 237 -4.86 7.12 -8.05
N VAL A 238 -4.05 8.15 -7.81
CA VAL A 238 -2.94 8.11 -6.86
C VAL A 238 -3.04 9.28 -5.88
N PHE A 239 -3.73 9.03 -4.77
CA PHE A 239 -3.78 9.99 -3.67
C PHE A 239 -2.56 9.86 -2.75
N PRO A 240 -2.13 10.94 -2.07
CA PRO A 240 -1.02 10.91 -1.11
C PRO A 240 -1.12 9.79 -0.07
N TRP A 241 -2.31 9.57 0.49
CA TRP A 241 -2.54 8.52 1.49
C TRP A 241 -2.38 7.09 0.96
N TYR A 242 -2.33 6.87 -0.36
CA TYR A 242 -2.05 5.54 -0.92
C TYR A 242 -0.59 5.13 -0.67
N LEU A 243 0.31 6.10 -0.50
CA LEU A 243 1.72 5.82 -0.20
C LEU A 243 1.95 5.40 1.26
N LEU A 244 0.97 5.56 2.16
CA LEU A 244 1.02 5.03 3.54
C LEU A 244 1.26 3.52 3.58
N TRP A 245 0.74 2.79 2.58
CA TRP A 245 0.97 1.35 2.45
C TRP A 245 2.42 0.99 2.20
N LEU A 246 3.21 1.90 1.62
CA LEU A 246 4.60 1.66 1.25
C LEU A 246 5.54 1.99 2.41
N LEU A 247 5.21 2.99 3.23
CA LEU A 247 6.09 3.56 4.26
C LEU A 247 6.77 2.53 5.18
N PRO A 248 6.07 1.52 5.72
CA PRO A 248 6.70 0.56 6.64
C PRO A 248 7.82 -0.27 6.00
N PHE A 249 7.84 -0.34 4.67
CA PHE A 249 8.76 -1.17 3.89
C PHE A 249 9.99 -0.36 3.40
N LEU A 250 10.05 0.94 3.66
CA LEU A 250 11.08 1.85 3.14
C LEU A 250 12.36 1.88 3.98
N THR A 251 12.85 0.72 4.40
CA THR A 251 14.00 0.58 5.33
C THR A 251 15.32 0.30 4.60
N SER A 252 15.41 0.59 3.31
CA SER A 252 16.57 0.26 2.48
C SER A 252 16.90 1.36 1.49
N SER A 253 18.17 1.53 1.15
CA SER A 253 18.59 2.37 0.02
C SER A 253 17.96 1.90 -1.29
N SER A 254 17.64 0.61 -1.42
CA SER A 254 16.95 0.08 -2.59
C SER A 254 15.55 0.67 -2.79
N THR A 255 14.91 1.23 -1.75
CA THR A 255 13.57 1.85 -1.82
C THR A 255 13.63 3.37 -1.89
N LEU A 256 14.81 3.96 -2.10
CA LEU A 256 14.99 5.41 -2.17
C LEU A 256 14.07 6.12 -3.18
N PRO A 257 13.79 5.58 -4.39
CA PRO A 257 12.86 6.23 -5.32
C PRO A 257 11.45 6.35 -4.74
N ILE A 258 11.02 5.35 -3.96
CA ILE A 258 9.71 5.35 -3.28
C ILE A 258 9.73 6.32 -2.08
N ILE A 259 10.84 6.42 -1.36
CA ILE A 259 11.01 7.44 -0.29
C ILE A 259 10.85 8.83 -0.89
N VAL A 260 11.54 9.11 -2.00
CA VAL A 260 11.41 10.39 -2.72
C VAL A 260 9.97 10.62 -3.15
N TRP A 261 9.29 9.60 -3.68
CA TRP A 261 7.88 9.70 -4.07
C TRP A 261 6.96 10.11 -2.91
N THR A 262 7.20 9.60 -1.70
CA THR A 262 6.38 9.95 -0.52
C THR A 262 6.47 11.43 -0.14
N VAL A 263 7.54 12.11 -0.52
CA VAL A 263 7.71 13.55 -0.29
C VAL A 263 7.31 14.35 -1.53
N SER A 264 7.65 13.88 -2.72
CA SER A 264 7.39 14.57 -3.98
C SER A 264 5.92 14.55 -4.40
N ILE A 265 5.07 13.72 -3.78
CA ILE A 265 3.61 13.73 -3.96
C ILE A 265 2.90 14.88 -3.21
N ILE A 266 3.54 15.50 -2.21
CA ILE A 266 2.92 16.55 -1.37
C ILE A 266 2.36 17.74 -2.19
N PRO A 267 3.01 18.22 -3.27
CA PRO A 267 2.45 19.31 -4.08
C PRO A 267 1.09 19.03 -4.73
N THR A 268 0.64 17.76 -4.81
CA THR A 268 -0.71 17.40 -5.29
C THR A 268 -1.83 18.05 -4.45
N TYR A 269 -1.54 18.44 -3.22
CA TYR A 269 -2.44 19.20 -2.36
C TYR A 269 -2.87 20.56 -2.92
N ILE A 270 -2.18 21.08 -3.95
CA ILE A 270 -2.63 22.25 -4.69
C ILE A 270 -4.04 22.06 -5.27
N MET A 271 -4.45 20.83 -5.58
CA MET A 271 -5.81 20.55 -6.07
C MET A 271 -6.87 20.88 -5.01
N TRP A 272 -6.62 20.57 -3.74
CA TRP A 272 -7.52 20.96 -2.65
C TRP A 272 -7.57 22.47 -2.49
N HIS A 273 -6.42 23.15 -2.62
CA HIS A 273 -6.37 24.61 -2.61
C HIS A 273 -7.18 25.22 -3.75
N PHE A 274 -7.01 24.74 -4.98
CA PHE A 274 -7.81 25.15 -6.12
C PHE A 274 -9.30 24.91 -5.92
N ARG A 275 -9.66 23.79 -5.29
CA ARG A 275 -11.07 23.51 -4.99
C ARG A 275 -11.65 24.50 -3.97
N MET A 276 -10.88 24.92 -2.97
CA MET A 276 -11.28 25.97 -2.03
C MET A 276 -11.47 27.32 -2.73
N LEU A 277 -10.71 27.59 -3.80
CA LEU A 277 -10.88 28.76 -4.66
C LEU A 277 -12.04 28.63 -5.67
N GLY A 278 -12.86 27.57 -5.60
CA GLY A 278 -14.01 27.36 -6.47
C GLY A 278 -13.69 26.74 -7.83
N ARG A 279 -12.43 26.35 -8.10
CA ARG A 279 -12.08 25.67 -9.35
C ARG A 279 -12.65 24.25 -9.40
N PRO A 280 -12.94 23.70 -10.60
CA PRO A 280 -13.36 22.31 -10.73
C PRO A 280 -12.24 21.36 -10.32
N TRP A 281 -12.62 20.18 -9.82
CA TRP A 281 -11.68 19.08 -9.65
C TRP A 281 -11.25 18.56 -11.02
N GLY A 282 -9.95 18.33 -11.24
CA GLY A 282 -9.46 17.94 -12.56
C GLY A 282 -7.97 17.59 -12.59
N ALA A 283 -7.34 17.81 -13.74
CA ALA A 283 -5.93 17.52 -13.95
C ALA A 283 -5.03 18.43 -13.09
N LEU A 284 -3.96 17.84 -12.56
CA LEU A 284 -2.92 18.58 -11.82
C LEU A 284 -2.09 19.43 -12.80
N PRO A 285 -1.56 20.59 -12.35
CA PRO A 285 -0.61 21.36 -13.15
C PRO A 285 0.59 20.50 -13.57
N ALA A 286 1.07 20.68 -14.81
CA ALA A 286 2.17 19.89 -15.36
C ALA A 286 3.44 19.92 -14.48
N TRP A 287 3.74 21.05 -13.84
CA TRP A 287 4.89 21.16 -12.94
C TRP A 287 4.79 20.23 -11.72
N VAL A 288 3.57 19.95 -11.21
CA VAL A 288 3.36 19.00 -10.10
C VAL A 288 3.76 17.61 -10.57
N MET A 289 3.34 17.22 -11.77
CA MET A 289 3.67 15.92 -12.36
C MET A 289 5.19 15.77 -12.57
N VAL A 290 5.84 16.83 -13.07
CA VAL A 290 7.30 16.85 -13.27
C VAL A 290 8.05 16.74 -11.95
N VAL A 291 7.62 17.48 -10.92
CA VAL A 291 8.25 17.39 -9.59
C VAL A 291 8.03 16.00 -8.99
N GLU A 292 6.80 15.50 -8.99
CA GLU A 292 6.48 14.22 -8.37
C GLU A 292 7.21 13.05 -9.04
N TYR A 293 6.90 12.81 -10.31
CA TYR A 293 7.37 11.65 -11.05
C TYR A 293 8.78 11.85 -11.60
N GLY A 294 9.19 13.08 -11.90
CA GLY A 294 10.56 13.38 -12.34
C GLY A 294 11.57 13.14 -11.22
N CYS A 295 11.32 13.58 -9.98
CA CYS A 295 12.21 13.29 -8.86
C CYS A 295 12.32 11.79 -8.58
N MET A 296 11.20 11.07 -8.63
CA MET A 296 11.19 9.61 -8.50
C MET A 296 12.01 8.93 -9.61
N ALA A 297 11.81 9.33 -10.88
CA ALA A 297 12.49 8.76 -12.03
C ALA A 297 14.00 9.03 -12.01
N VAL A 298 14.42 10.27 -11.73
CA VAL A 298 15.85 10.64 -11.63
C VAL A 298 16.55 9.81 -10.57
N THR A 299 15.91 9.62 -9.41
CA THR A 299 16.47 8.81 -8.32
C THR A 299 16.65 7.35 -8.75
N GLY A 300 15.66 6.79 -9.46
CA GLY A 300 15.73 5.45 -10.03
C GLY A 300 16.86 5.30 -11.05
N ILE A 301 17.01 6.27 -11.96
CA ILE A 301 18.07 6.29 -12.99
C ILE A 301 19.45 6.37 -12.33
N VAL A 302 19.66 7.31 -11.41
CA VAL A 302 20.94 7.48 -10.70
C VAL A 302 21.33 6.18 -10.00
N MET A 303 20.41 5.55 -9.29
CA MET A 303 20.67 4.27 -8.63
C MET A 303 20.97 3.13 -9.62
N GLY A 304 20.31 3.12 -10.78
CA GLY A 304 20.59 2.17 -11.85
C GLY A 304 22.01 2.33 -12.39
N LEU A 305 22.42 3.57 -12.66
CA LEU A 305 23.76 3.91 -13.14
C LEU A 305 24.84 3.56 -12.11
N SER A 306 24.64 3.91 -10.83
CA SER A 306 25.61 3.60 -9.76
C SER A 306 25.84 2.09 -9.61
N ARG A 307 24.80 1.26 -9.77
CA ARG A 307 24.94 -0.21 -9.72
C ARG A 307 25.68 -0.79 -10.93
N SER A 308 25.54 -0.17 -12.09
CA SER A 308 26.25 -0.59 -13.31
C SER A 308 27.71 -0.18 -13.32
N CYS A 309 28.11 0.83 -12.53
CA CYS A 309 29.49 1.24 -12.32
C CYS A 309 30.25 0.45 -11.25
N GLU A 310 29.57 -0.41 -10.47
CA GLU A 310 30.18 -1.36 -9.54
C GLU A 310 30.14 -2.83 -10.05
N PRO A 311 30.64 -3.18 -11.25
CA PRO A 311 30.84 -4.59 -11.59
C PRO A 311 32.15 -5.10 -10.96
N ASP A 312 32.03 -6.11 -10.09
CA ASP A 312 33.08 -7.07 -9.71
C ASP A 312 34.43 -6.56 -9.18
N ASN A 313 34.44 -5.85 -8.04
CA ASN A 313 35.63 -5.79 -7.15
C ASN A 313 35.58 -6.82 -6.00
N ALA A 314 34.89 -7.95 -6.20
CA ALA A 314 34.79 -9.04 -5.22
C ALA A 314 35.43 -10.35 -5.72
N ALA A 315 36.49 -10.23 -6.51
CA ALA A 315 37.40 -11.33 -6.83
C ALA A 315 38.84 -10.89 -6.57
N LEU A 316 39.19 -10.70 -5.29
CA LEU A 316 40.54 -10.78 -4.72
C LEU A 316 40.43 -11.09 -3.22
#